data_AF-A0AAN4ZUB3-F1
#
_entry.id   AF-A0AAN4ZUB3-F1
#
_cell.length_a   1.000
_cell.length_b   1.000
_cell.length_c   1.000
_cell.angle_alpha   90.00
_cell.angle_beta   90.00
_cell.angle_gamma   90.00
#
_symmetry.space_group_name_H-M   'P 1'
#
loop_
_entity.id
_entity.type
_entity.pdbx_description
1 polymer ?
#
loop_
_entity_poly.entity_id
_entity_poly.type
_entity_poly.pdbx_seq_one_letter_code
_entity_poly.pdbx_strand_id
1 'polypeptide(L)'
;GAVFSYDPIGCIERLEYAASGAAEAMLLPFLDCQVGHVTLSEGSERPKLTIDRACALMRDAFRACAEREMSTGDSIHLVIVEAGKPPRHERRKL
;
A
#
# COMPACT_ATOMS: atom_id res chain seq x y z
N GLY A 1 12.81 4.51 2.41
CA GLY A 1 12.62 4.32 0.96
C GLY A 1 12.11 5.59 0.33
N ALA A 2 11.71 5.55 -0.93
CA ALA A 2 11.01 6.64 -1.60
C ALA A 2 9.96 6.06 -2.54
N VAL A 3 8.77 6.66 -2.55
CA VAL A 3 7.69 6.35 -3.49
C VAL A 3 7.51 7.59 -4.37
N PHE A 4 7.45 7.37 -5.67
CA PHE A 4 7.16 8.42 -6.65
C PHE A 4 5.90 8.01 -7.42
N SER A 5 4.91 8.89 -7.44
CA SER A 5 3.72 8.75 -8.26
C SER A 5 3.86 9.56 -9.54
N TYR A 6 3.26 9.07 -10.61
CA TYR A 6 3.28 9.67 -11.93
C TYR A 6 1.85 9.78 -12.44
N ASP A 7 1.47 10.95 -12.92
CA ASP A 7 0.22 11.10 -13.67
C ASP A 7 0.43 10.76 -15.17
N PRO A 8 -0.66 10.59 -15.94
CA PRO A 8 -0.56 10.26 -17.37
C PRO A 8 0.12 11.32 -18.25
N ILE A 9 0.30 12.55 -17.75
CA ILE A 9 0.88 13.67 -18.51
C ILE A 9 2.33 13.99 -18.08
N GLY A 10 2.87 13.28 -17.09
CA GLY A 10 4.27 13.35 -16.67
C GLY A 10 4.55 14.18 -15.42
N CYS A 11 3.53 14.54 -14.63
CA CYS A 11 3.76 15.13 -13.31
C CYS A 11 4.30 14.06 -12.36
N ILE A 12 5.37 14.40 -11.65
CA ILE A 12 6.06 13.51 -10.71
C ILE A 12 5.93 14.08 -9.31
N GLU A 13 5.44 13.27 -8.38
CA GLU A 13 5.35 13.65 -6.97
C GLU A 13 5.99 12.59 -6.09
N ARG A 14 6.72 13.03 -5.05
CA ARG A 14 7.25 12.16 -4.01
C ARG A 14 6.25 12.06 -2.87
N LEU A 15 5.77 10.86 -2.61
CA LEU A 15 4.76 10.56 -1.59
C LEU A 15 5.28 9.54 -0.58
N GLU A 16 4.60 9.42 0.56
CA GLU A 16 4.88 8.36 1.55
C GLU A 16 4.33 7.00 1.10
N TYR A 17 3.16 7.02 0.45
CA TYR A 17 2.49 5.88 -0.15
C TYR A 17 1.66 6.36 -1.34
N ALA A 18 1.36 5.45 -2.26
CA ALA A 18 0.51 5.70 -3.41
C ALA A 18 -0.21 4.42 -3.81
N ALA A 19 -1.37 4.56 -4.45
CA ALA A 19 -2.09 3.47 -5.09
C ALA A 19 -2.55 3.93 -6.47
N SER A 20 -2.70 2.98 -7.40
CA SER A 20 -3.23 3.24 -8.73
C SER A 20 -3.97 2.02 -9.27
N GLY A 21 -5.03 2.25 -10.03
CA GLY A 21 -5.83 1.20 -10.67
C GLY A 21 -7.26 1.15 -10.16
N ALA A 22 -7.99 0.08 -10.48
CA ALA A 22 -9.42 0.00 -10.23
C ALA A 22 -9.82 0.08 -8.74
N ALA A 23 -8.98 -0.48 -7.85
CA ALA A 23 -9.20 -0.44 -6.40
C ALA A 23 -8.58 0.78 -5.68
N GLU A 24 -8.04 1.76 -6.42
CA GLU A 24 -7.36 2.94 -5.86
C GLU A 24 -8.23 3.69 -4.84
N ALA A 25 -9.50 3.93 -5.19
CA ALA A 25 -10.46 4.64 -4.34
C ALA A 25 -10.73 3.94 -2.99
N MET A 26 -10.43 2.64 -2.88
CA MET A 26 -10.55 1.87 -1.64
C MET A 26 -9.22 1.82 -0.88
N LEU A 27 -8.10 1.73 -1.60
CA LEU A 27 -6.76 1.62 -1.02
C LEU A 27 -6.28 2.93 -0.40
N LEU A 28 -6.52 4.08 -1.05
CA LEU A 28 -6.04 5.37 -0.54
C LEU A 28 -6.63 5.70 0.85
N PRO A 29 -7.96 5.64 1.10
CA PRO A 29 -8.49 5.91 2.44
C PRO A 29 -8.00 4.91 3.50
N PHE A 30 -7.79 3.65 3.11
CA PHE A 30 -7.22 2.64 4.00
C PHE A 30 -5.79 3.01 4.42
N LEU A 31 -4.96 3.41 3.45
CA LEU A 31 -3.59 3.87 3.70
C LEU A 31 -3.55 5.16 4.51
N ASP A 32 -4.45 6.10 4.26
CA ASP A 32 -4.59 7.33 5.04
C ASP A 32 -4.85 7.05 6.52
N CYS A 33 -5.65 6.04 6.83
CA CYS A 33 -5.92 5.64 8.21
C CYS A 33 -4.76 4.84 8.83
N GLN A 34 -4.23 3.86 8.10
CA GLN A 34 -3.27 2.88 8.63
C GLN A 34 -1.82 3.33 8.59
N VAL A 35 -1.45 4.17 7.63
CA VAL A 35 -0.08 4.64 7.41
C VAL A 35 0.00 6.14 7.66
N GLY A 36 -0.84 6.94 7.00
CA GLY A 36 -0.88 8.39 7.19
C GLY A 36 -1.39 8.84 8.56
N HIS A 37 -2.16 7.97 9.24
CA HIS A 37 -2.76 8.23 10.54
C HIS A 37 -3.61 9.51 10.58
N VAL A 38 -4.22 9.89 9.45
CA VAL A 38 -4.94 11.18 9.30
C VAL A 38 -6.20 11.26 10.18
N THR A 39 -6.69 10.11 10.66
CA THR A 39 -7.90 9.97 11.47
C THR A 39 -7.62 9.77 12.96
N LEU A 40 -6.36 9.63 13.37
CA LEU A 40 -6.01 9.44 14.79
C LEU A 40 -6.04 10.76 15.56
N SER A 41 -6.58 10.73 16.78
CA SER A 41 -6.57 11.88 17.68
C SER A 41 -5.16 12.22 18.15
N GLU A 42 -4.94 13.48 18.51
CA GLU A 42 -3.68 13.94 19.10
C GLU A 42 -3.32 13.11 20.35
N GLY A 43 -2.05 12.75 20.48
CA GLY A 43 -1.55 11.90 21.57
C GLY A 43 -1.74 10.38 21.38
N SER A 44 -2.41 9.95 20.30
CA SER A 44 -2.52 8.53 19.97
C SER A 44 -1.16 7.95 19.55
N GLU A 45 -0.87 6.71 19.99
CA GLU A 45 0.33 6.01 19.56
C GLU A 45 0.27 5.71 18.06
N ARG A 46 1.33 6.11 17.33
CA ARG A 46 1.45 5.88 15.90
C ARG A 46 2.35 4.66 15.65
N PRO A 47 1.79 3.49 15.30
CA PRO A 47 2.58 2.29 15.10
C PRO A 47 3.56 2.49 13.94
N LYS A 48 4.85 2.23 14.19
CA LYS A 48 5.88 2.32 13.15
C LYS A 48 5.57 1.36 12.01
N LEU A 49 5.80 1.80 10.77
CA LEU A 49 5.64 0.97 9.59
C LEU A 49 6.89 0.08 9.40
N THR A 50 6.87 -1.11 10.01
CA THR A 50 7.86 -2.16 9.74
C THR A 50 7.52 -2.90 8.44
N ILE A 51 8.50 -3.60 7.86
CA ILE A 51 8.27 -4.41 6.64
C ILE A 51 7.17 -5.44 6.86
N ASP A 52 7.17 -6.13 8.01
CA ASP A 52 6.16 -7.14 8.32
C ASP A 52 4.77 -6.53 8.46
N ARG A 53 4.66 -5.37 9.11
CA ARG A 53 3.40 -4.61 9.22
C ARG A 53 2.92 -4.15 7.85
N ALA A 54 3.80 -3.60 7.01
CA ALA A 54 3.45 -3.18 5.66
C ALA A 54 2.93 -4.35 4.83
N CYS A 55 3.60 -5.50 4.88
CA CYS A 55 3.17 -6.71 4.16
C CYS A 55 1.82 -7.23 4.68
N ALA A 56 1.58 -7.17 5.99
CA ALA A 56 0.29 -7.55 6.57
C ALA A 56 -0.83 -6.63 6.10
N LEU A 57 -0.63 -5.31 6.21
CA LEU A 57 -1.60 -4.30 5.76
C LEU A 57 -1.94 -4.47 4.27
N MET A 58 -0.95 -4.70 3.41
CA MET A 58 -1.18 -4.91 1.97
C MET A 58 -1.99 -6.18 1.71
N ARG A 59 -1.72 -7.28 2.41
CA ARG A 59 -2.51 -8.52 2.25
C ARG A 59 -3.96 -8.30 2.64
N ASP A 60 -4.20 -7.67 3.79
CA ASP A 60 -5.56 -7.42 4.28
C ASP A 60 -6.32 -6.45 3.37
N ALA A 61 -5.63 -5.40 2.90
CA ALA A 61 -6.20 -4.41 1.99
C ALA A 61 -6.63 -5.03 0.66
N PHE A 62 -5.75 -5.81 0.02
CA PHE A 62 -6.07 -6.43 -1.27
C PHE A 62 -7.10 -7.54 -1.15
N ARG A 63 -7.17 -8.25 -0.01
CA ARG A 63 -8.27 -9.18 0.26
C ARG A 63 -9.61 -8.44 0.30
N ALA A 64 -9.67 -7.32 1.02
CA ALA A 64 -10.87 -6.49 1.07
C ALA A 64 -11.23 -5.85 -0.27
N CYS A 65 -10.24 -5.53 -1.11
CA CYS A 65 -10.46 -5.04 -2.47
C CYS A 65 -11.01 -6.16 -3.36
N ALA A 66 -10.47 -7.37 -3.28
CA ALA A 66 -10.92 -8.51 -4.08
C ALA A 66 -12.37 -8.92 -3.80
N GLU A 67 -12.88 -8.64 -2.61
CA GLU A 67 -14.28 -8.87 -2.25
C GLU A 67 -15.24 -7.80 -2.80
N ARG A 68 -14.75 -6.64 -3.25
CA ARG A 68 -15.57 -5.44 -3.54
C ARG A 68 -15.32 -4.79 -4.90
N GLU A 69 -14.18 -5.02 -5.51
CA GLU A 69 -13.79 -4.48 -6.80
C GLU A 69 -13.62 -5.63 -7.79
N MET A 70 -14.49 -5.69 -8.80
CA MET A 70 -14.64 -6.86 -9.69
C MET A 70 -13.40 -7.15 -10.53
N SER A 71 -12.56 -6.16 -10.80
CA SER A 71 -11.37 -6.30 -11.64
C SER A 71 -10.06 -6.52 -10.86
N THR A 72 -10.13 -6.59 -9.52
CA THR A 72 -8.99 -6.81 -8.64
C THR A 72 -9.16 -8.17 -7.95
N GLY A 73 -8.20 -9.10 -8.11
CA GLY A 73 -8.34 -10.44 -7.52
C GLY A 73 -7.21 -11.42 -7.83
N ASP A 74 -7.52 -12.72 -7.73
CA ASP A 74 -6.65 -13.89 -7.95
C ASP A 74 -5.44 -14.03 -7.02
N SER A 75 -4.49 -13.10 -7.12
CA SER A 75 -3.25 -13.16 -6.35
C SER A 75 -2.61 -11.79 -6.23
N ILE A 76 -2.02 -11.51 -5.07
CA ILE A 76 -1.13 -10.37 -4.85
C ILE A 76 0.32 -10.78 -5.08
N HIS A 77 1.06 -9.91 -5.77
CA HIS A 77 2.52 -10.00 -5.91
C HIS A 77 3.16 -8.84 -5.16
N LEU A 78 3.79 -9.14 -4.03
CA LEU A 78 4.55 -8.18 -3.23
C LEU A 78 6.02 -8.19 -3.67
N VAL A 79 6.55 -7.01 -3.95
CA VAL A 79 7.97 -6.79 -4.23
C VAL A 79 8.55 -5.93 -3.11
N ILE A 80 9.50 -6.49 -2.37
CA ILE A 80 10.07 -5.87 -1.16
C ILE A 80 11.52 -5.49 -1.47
N VAL A 81 11.80 -4.19 -1.39
CA VAL A 81 13.12 -3.62 -1.69
C VAL A 81 13.73 -3.07 -0.40
N GLU A 82 14.92 -3.56 -0.08
CA GLU A 82 15.70 -3.15 1.09
C GLU A 82 17.10 -2.69 0.63
N ALA A 83 17.68 -1.72 1.34
CA ALA A 83 19.02 -1.23 1.00
C ALA A 83 20.07 -2.35 1.14
N GLY A 84 20.90 -2.51 0.11
CA GLY A 84 21.99 -3.49 0.10
C GLY A 84 21.55 -4.96 -0.04
N LYS A 85 20.27 -5.24 -0.30
CA LYS A 85 19.74 -6.58 -0.53
C LYS A 85 19.10 -6.68 -1.92
N PRO A 86 19.13 -7.85 -2.58
CA PRO A 86 18.34 -8.06 -3.79
C PRO A 86 16.83 -7.96 -3.47
N PRO A 87 16.00 -7.51 -4.44
CA PRO A 87 14.56 -7.47 -4.27
C PRO A 87 14.01 -8.85 -3.92
N ARG A 88 13.11 -8.90 -2.92
CA ARG A 88 12.38 -10.12 -2.57
C ARG A 88 11.01 -10.09 -3.22
N HIS A 89 10.57 -11.25 -3.72
CA HIS A 89 9.27 -11.41 -4.36
C HIS A 89 8.44 -12.41 -3.56
N GLU A 90 7.21 -12.03 -3.25
CA GLU A 90 6.25 -12.89 -2.56
C GLU A 90 4.93 -12.87 -3.33
N ARG A 91 4.46 -14.04 -3.77
CA ARG A 91 3.16 -14.18 -4.42
C ARG A 91 2.22 -14.98 -3.54
N ARG A 92 1.01 -14.47 -3.32
CA ARG A 92 -0.04 -15.17 -2.56
C ARG A 92 -1.39 -15.05 -3.25
N LYS A 93 -2.22 -16.09 -3.12
CA LYS A 93 -3.63 -16.00 -3.49
C LYS A 93 -4.38 -15.07 -2.51
N LEU A 94 -5.34 -14.33 -3.03
CA LEU A 94 -6.21 -13.41 -2.28
C LEU A 94 -7.44 -14.15 -1.73
#